data_AF-A0A2N0W0Y9-F1
#
_entry.id   AF-A0A2N0W0Y9-F1
#
_cell.length_a   1.000
_cell.length_b   1.000
_cell.length_c   1.000
_cell.angle_alpha   90.00
_cell.angle_beta   90.00
_cell.angle_gamma   90.00
#
_symmetry.space_group_name_H-M   'P 1'
#
loop_
_entity.id
_entity.type
_entity.pdbx_description
1 polymer ?
#
loop_
_entity_poly.entity_id
_entity_poly.type
_entity_poly.pdbx_seq_one_letter_code
_entity_poly.pdbx_strand_id
1 'polypeptide(L)'
;MPVLIRGDSQMIVLERSYSTATLARRFEIIDEIHFNNVDMLVIYDEKIPFIAIAEAQTRTDNRGEKRHHVVATLELARRKNDDEILEIRQFWEDQQTFQIEGVVVNPEMRDYRLATLLYETLVVKKNLTLMSDNDHYAGGRALWKRLAQDSTGLVVFVLDTEKGQFYPYDGTKMRYDGISIPESAIWSHHPDKVHWPVVLIAQNSERLSTLSVR
;
A
#
# COMPACT_ATOMS: atom_id res chain seq x y z
N MET A 1 -5.28 8.98 3.69
CA MET A 1 -5.20 7.98 4.79
C MET A 1 -4.27 8.36 5.96
N PRO A 2 -4.71 8.33 7.23
CA PRO A 2 -3.82 8.26 8.40
C PRO A 2 -3.27 6.82 8.57
N VAL A 3 -1.97 6.68 8.85
CA VAL A 3 -1.42 5.42 9.37
C VAL A 3 -2.02 5.25 10.78
N LEU A 4 -2.78 4.19 11.00
CA LEU A 4 -3.43 3.98 12.30
C LEU A 4 -2.40 3.44 13.30
N ILE A 5 -1.90 4.34 14.15
CA ILE A 5 -0.93 4.04 15.20
C ILE A 5 -1.67 3.53 16.45
N ARG A 6 -1.10 2.53 17.13
CA ARG A 6 -1.61 2.02 18.40
C ARG A 6 -1.66 3.15 19.44
N GLY A 7 -2.86 3.49 19.89
CA GLY A 7 -3.10 4.46 20.97
C GLY A 7 -3.66 5.82 20.54
N ASP A 8 -3.62 6.16 19.24
CA ASP A 8 -4.08 7.46 18.73
C ASP A 8 -5.60 7.52 18.48
N SER A 9 -6.30 6.41 18.62
CA SER A 9 -7.75 6.33 18.53
C SER A 9 -8.24 5.28 19.52
N GLN A 10 -9.36 5.53 20.21
CA GLN A 10 -9.97 4.63 21.20
C GLN A 10 -10.54 3.32 20.61
N MET A 11 -9.83 2.72 19.66
CA MET A 11 -10.16 1.44 19.05
C MET A 11 -9.27 0.33 19.62
N ILE A 12 -9.91 -0.77 20.03
CA ILE A 12 -9.26 -2.00 20.43
C ILE A 12 -8.60 -2.61 19.19
N VAL A 13 -7.27 -2.54 19.11
CA VAL A 13 -6.46 -3.19 18.07
C VAL A 13 -6.28 -4.66 18.45
N LEU A 14 -6.89 -5.58 17.69
CA LEU A 14 -6.71 -7.02 17.85
C LEU A 14 -5.47 -7.47 17.05
N GLU A 15 -4.53 -8.16 17.70
CA GLU A 15 -3.41 -8.83 17.03
C GLU A 15 -3.95 -9.82 15.98
N ARG A 16 -3.70 -9.55 14.69
CA ARG A 16 -4.07 -10.48 13.62
C ARG A 16 -2.99 -11.54 13.52
N SER A 17 -3.37 -12.79 13.72
CA SER A 17 -2.52 -13.96 13.46
C SER A 17 -3.33 -15.05 12.78
N TYR A 18 -2.69 -15.86 11.94
CA TYR A 18 -3.34 -16.94 11.20
C TYR A 18 -2.75 -18.29 11.57
N SER A 19 -3.60 -19.30 11.82
CA SER A 19 -3.12 -20.68 11.88
C SER A 19 -2.56 -21.11 10.52
N THR A 20 -1.62 -22.06 10.50
CA THR A 20 -1.05 -22.59 9.25
C THR A 20 -2.12 -23.11 8.29
N ALA A 21 -3.16 -23.75 8.81
CA ALA A 21 -4.30 -24.22 8.02
C ALA A 21 -5.10 -23.08 7.38
N THR A 22 -5.26 -21.95 8.08
CA THR A 22 -5.91 -20.76 7.51
C THR A 22 -5.06 -20.15 6.41
N LEU A 23 -3.75 -20.04 6.63
CA LEU A 23 -2.81 -19.48 5.67
C LEU A 23 -2.85 -20.26 4.36
N ALA A 24 -2.67 -21.58 4.44
CA ALA A 24 -2.65 -22.48 3.27
C ALA A 24 -3.98 -22.55 2.51
N ARG A 25 -5.12 -22.37 3.18
CA ARG A 25 -6.45 -22.48 2.54
C ARG A 25 -6.92 -21.17 1.90
N ARG A 26 -6.60 -20.04 2.53
CA ARG A 26 -7.21 -18.75 2.19
C ARG A 26 -6.33 -17.87 1.33
N PHE A 27 -5.03 -17.89 1.56
CA PHE A 27 -4.12 -16.91 0.96
C PHE A 27 -3.17 -17.55 -0.04
N GLU A 28 -2.88 -16.80 -1.09
CA GLU A 28 -1.74 -17.03 -1.97
C GLU A 28 -0.50 -16.37 -1.34
N ILE A 29 0.63 -17.07 -1.30
CA ILE A 29 1.93 -16.47 -0.96
C ILE A 29 2.49 -15.92 -2.27
N ILE A 30 2.61 -14.61 -2.37
CA ILE A 30 2.98 -13.91 -3.61
C ILE A 30 4.38 -13.30 -3.57
N ASP A 31 4.99 -13.27 -2.38
CA ASP A 31 6.40 -12.92 -2.19
C ASP A 31 6.92 -13.49 -0.86
N GLU A 32 8.22 -13.68 -0.79
CA GLU A 32 8.95 -14.02 0.44
C GLU A 32 10.04 -12.99 0.65
N ILE A 33 10.04 -12.33 1.81
CA ILE A 33 10.95 -11.23 2.10
C ILE A 33 11.72 -11.52 3.38
N HIS A 34 12.93 -10.99 3.45
CA HIS A 34 13.74 -11.06 4.64
C HIS A 34 13.87 -9.65 5.23
N PHE A 35 13.35 -9.47 6.44
CA PHE A 35 13.29 -8.16 7.07
C PHE A 35 13.64 -8.26 8.55
N ASN A 36 14.61 -7.44 9.00
CA ASN A 36 15.14 -7.46 10.37
C ASN A 36 15.50 -8.88 10.87
N ASN A 37 16.19 -9.67 10.04
CA ASN A 37 16.60 -11.04 10.36
C ASN A 37 15.43 -12.04 10.55
N VAL A 38 14.22 -11.68 10.08
CA VAL A 38 13.03 -12.52 10.12
C VAL A 38 12.54 -12.75 8.71
N ASP A 39 12.31 -14.02 8.37
CA ASP A 39 11.65 -14.38 7.12
C ASP A 39 10.15 -14.10 7.24
N MET A 40 9.61 -13.39 6.25
CA MET A 40 8.22 -12.99 6.18
C MET A 40 7.62 -13.41 4.84
N LEU A 41 6.32 -13.71 4.88
CA LEU A 41 5.50 -14.08 3.75
C LEU A 41 4.60 -12.91 3.40
N VAL A 42 4.58 -12.51 2.13
CA VAL A 42 3.57 -11.59 1.61
C VAL A 42 2.40 -12.43 1.10
N ILE A 43 1.27 -12.31 1.78
CA ILE A 43 0.07 -13.11 1.56
C ILE A 43 -1.04 -12.26 0.96
N TYR A 44 -1.77 -12.82 -0.01
CA TYR A 44 -2.82 -12.14 -0.76
C TYR A 44 -4.10 -12.98 -0.82
N ASP A 45 -5.25 -12.32 -0.68
CA ASP A 45 -6.58 -12.90 -0.90
C ASP A 45 -7.22 -12.14 -2.07
N GLU A 46 -7.47 -12.85 -3.17
CA GLU A 46 -8.10 -12.24 -4.34
C GLU A 46 -9.60 -12.00 -4.11
N LYS A 47 -10.28 -12.87 -3.35
CA LYS A 47 -11.73 -12.85 -3.17
C LYS A 47 -12.17 -11.68 -2.31
N ILE A 48 -11.36 -11.34 -1.31
CA ILE A 48 -11.50 -10.16 -0.49
C ILE A 48 -10.20 -9.38 -0.71
N PRO A 49 -10.18 -8.32 -1.53
CA PRO A 49 -8.95 -7.66 -1.97
C PRO A 49 -8.16 -7.17 -0.74
N PHE A 50 -7.20 -7.99 -0.35
CA PHE A 50 -6.49 -7.90 0.92
C PHE A 50 -5.09 -8.43 0.71
N ILE A 51 -4.11 -7.70 1.22
CA ILE A 51 -2.72 -8.16 1.26
C ILE A 51 -2.15 -7.93 2.64
N ALA A 52 -1.26 -8.81 3.08
CA ALA A 52 -0.61 -8.72 4.36
C ALA A 52 0.81 -9.26 4.31
N ILE A 53 1.61 -8.85 5.29
CA ILE A 53 2.91 -9.43 5.58
C ILE A 53 2.76 -10.20 6.88
N ALA A 54 3.13 -11.47 6.88
CA ALA A 54 3.11 -12.33 8.06
C ALA A 54 4.48 -12.97 8.28
N GLU A 55 4.86 -13.23 9.52
CA GLU A 55 6.07 -13.99 9.81
C GLU A 55 5.96 -15.41 9.26
N ALA A 56 7.02 -15.89 8.60
CA ALA A 56 7.07 -17.25 8.07
C ALA A 56 7.11 -18.28 9.21
N GLN A 57 7.75 -17.94 10.33
CA GLN A 57 7.75 -18.76 11.53
C GLN A 57 6.48 -18.56 12.35
N THR A 58 5.99 -19.64 12.96
CA THR A 58 4.82 -19.58 13.84
C THR A 58 5.22 -19.29 15.28
N ARG A 59 4.45 -18.45 15.97
CA ARG A 59 4.50 -18.27 17.42
C ARG A 59 3.35 -19.02 18.09
N THR A 60 3.55 -19.47 19.31
CA THR A 60 2.49 -20.07 20.11
C THR A 60 1.69 -18.96 20.79
N ASP A 61 0.38 -18.92 20.55
CA ASP A 61 -0.51 -17.95 21.20
C ASP A 61 -0.87 -18.34 22.65
N ASN A 62 -1.63 -17.49 23.32
CA ASN A 62 -2.07 -17.71 24.71
C ASN A 62 -2.99 -18.94 24.88
N ARG A 63 -3.41 -19.58 23.79
CA ARG A 63 -4.22 -20.80 23.76
C ARG A 63 -3.40 -22.04 23.39
N GLY A 64 -2.10 -21.90 23.16
CA GLY A 64 -1.21 -23.00 22.77
C GLY A 64 -1.21 -23.30 21.27
N GLU A 65 -1.85 -22.48 20.44
CA GLU A 65 -1.91 -22.68 19.00
C GLU A 65 -0.71 -22.04 18.29
N LYS A 66 -0.13 -22.75 17.31
CA LYS A 66 0.89 -22.19 16.42
C LYS A 66 0.26 -21.30 15.36
N ARG A 67 0.65 -20.04 15.32
CA ARG A 67 0.08 -19.02 14.42
C ARG A 67 1.17 -18.15 13.80
N HIS A 68 1.01 -17.82 12.52
CA HIS A 68 1.79 -16.81 11.81
C HIS A 68 1.32 -15.43 12.25
N HIS A 69 2.23 -14.61 12.77
CA HIS A 69 1.92 -13.27 13.24
C HIS A 69 1.88 -12.31 12.05
N VAL A 70 0.82 -11.51 11.93
CA VAL A 70 0.70 -10.52 10.86
C VAL A 70 1.35 -9.22 11.32
N VAL A 71 2.30 -8.71 10.53
CA VAL A 71 3.10 -7.53 10.87
C VAL A 71 2.62 -6.29 10.11
N ALA A 72 1.97 -6.47 8.96
CA ALA A 72 1.34 -5.38 8.22
C ALA A 72 0.16 -5.90 7.40
N THR A 73 -0.86 -5.06 7.20
CA THR A 73 -1.99 -5.34 6.32
C THR A 73 -2.39 -4.11 5.54
N LEU A 74 -2.80 -4.32 4.29
CA LEU A 74 -3.44 -3.31 3.45
C LEU A 74 -4.81 -3.84 3.03
N GLU A 75 -5.86 -3.13 3.43
CA GLU A 75 -7.24 -3.40 3.05
C GLU A 75 -7.62 -2.54 1.84
N LEU A 76 -8.16 -3.20 0.82
CA LEU A 76 -8.45 -2.60 -0.47
C LEU A 76 -9.96 -2.71 -0.75
N ALA A 77 -10.46 -1.92 -1.69
CA ALA A 77 -11.75 -2.14 -2.32
C ALA A 77 -11.60 -2.17 -3.83
N ARG A 78 -12.39 -3.03 -4.47
CA ARG A 78 -12.55 -2.98 -5.93
C ARG A 78 -13.43 -1.80 -6.28
N ARG A 79 -13.03 -1.04 -7.30
CA ARG A 79 -13.89 -0.01 -7.86
C ARG A 79 -15.08 -0.69 -8.54
N LYS A 80 -16.27 -0.07 -8.48
CA LYS A 80 -17.44 -0.61 -9.17
C LYS A 80 -17.15 -0.71 -10.67
N ASN A 81 -17.31 -1.92 -11.23
CA ASN A 81 -17.16 -2.27 -12.65
C ASN A 81 -15.72 -2.40 -13.19
N ASP A 82 -14.69 -2.46 -12.34
CA ASP A 82 -13.32 -2.79 -12.77
C ASP A 82 -12.58 -3.59 -11.69
N ASP A 83 -12.36 -4.88 -11.95
CA ASP A 83 -11.68 -5.80 -11.02
C ASP A 83 -10.16 -5.57 -10.98
N GLU A 84 -9.56 -4.88 -11.97
CA GLU A 84 -8.12 -4.60 -12.02
C GLU A 84 -7.73 -3.33 -11.24
N ILE A 85 -8.70 -2.49 -10.85
CA ILE A 85 -8.49 -1.25 -10.12
C ILE A 85 -8.86 -1.43 -8.64
N LEU A 86 -7.86 -1.31 -7.77
CA LEU A 86 -8.04 -1.34 -6.33
C LEU A 86 -7.85 0.05 -5.71
N GLU A 87 -8.83 0.48 -4.94
CA GLU A 87 -8.78 1.66 -4.08
C GLU A 87 -8.27 1.25 -2.69
N ILE A 88 -7.31 1.99 -2.14
CA ILE A 88 -6.82 1.73 -0.78
C ILE A 88 -7.82 2.26 0.24
N ARG A 89 -8.20 1.41 1.21
CA ARG A 89 -9.11 1.80 2.29
C ARG A 89 -8.39 2.00 3.61
N GLN A 90 -7.55 1.05 4.02
CA GLN A 90 -6.88 1.07 5.33
C GLN A 90 -5.51 0.40 5.26
N PHE A 91 -4.54 0.95 5.99
CA PHE A 91 -3.23 0.35 6.22
C PHE A 91 -2.99 0.20 7.73
N TRP A 92 -2.43 -0.94 8.13
CA TRP A 92 -2.12 -1.28 9.51
C TRP A 92 -0.75 -1.95 9.60
N GLU A 93 -0.02 -1.69 10.68
CA GLU A 93 1.32 -2.23 10.97
C GLU A 93 1.48 -2.53 12.47
N ASP A 94 2.14 -3.64 12.82
CA ASP A 94 2.49 -3.97 14.20
C ASP A 94 3.83 -3.36 14.62
N GLN A 95 3.79 -2.50 15.63
CA GLN A 95 4.97 -1.83 16.17
C GLN A 95 5.84 -2.72 17.07
N GLN A 96 5.31 -3.82 17.62
CA GLN A 96 6.07 -4.66 18.56
C GLN A 96 7.13 -5.54 17.87
N THR A 97 6.91 -5.94 16.61
CA THR A 97 7.89 -6.66 15.80
C THR A 97 9.20 -5.88 15.63
N PHE A 98 9.15 -4.56 15.77
CA PHE A 98 10.24 -3.63 15.50
C PHE A 98 11.00 -3.14 16.75
N GLN A 99 10.57 -3.49 17.96
CA GLN A 99 11.23 -3.06 19.19
C GLN A 99 12.45 -3.93 19.59
N ILE A 100 12.78 -4.95 18.79
CA ILE A 100 13.93 -5.82 19.06
C ILE A 100 15.14 -5.33 18.23
N GLU A 101 16.17 -4.89 18.96
CA GLU A 101 17.50 -4.36 18.55
C GLU A 101 17.60 -2.92 18.00
N GLY A 102 17.81 -1.97 18.93
CA GLY A 102 19.05 -1.17 18.94
C GLY A 102 19.28 -0.06 17.91
N VAL A 103 18.35 0.24 17.00
CA VAL A 103 18.49 1.41 16.09
C VAL A 103 17.22 2.26 16.12
N VAL A 104 17.30 3.42 16.78
CA VAL A 104 16.28 4.47 16.72
C VAL A 104 16.38 5.13 15.35
N VAL A 105 15.63 4.63 14.37
CA VAL A 105 15.34 5.35 13.13
C VAL A 105 14.04 6.12 13.35
N ASN A 106 14.01 7.37 12.88
CA ASN A 106 12.90 8.33 13.01
C ASN A 106 11.53 7.64 12.81
N PRO A 107 10.57 7.74 13.76
CA PRO A 107 9.25 7.09 13.67
C PRO A 107 8.54 7.34 12.34
N GLU A 108 8.57 8.58 11.85
CA GLU A 108 7.96 8.96 10.56
C GLU A 108 8.62 8.30 9.34
N MET A 109 9.85 7.79 9.46
CA MET A 109 10.56 7.08 8.38
C MET A 109 10.43 5.55 8.47
N ARG A 110 9.96 5.02 9.61
CA ARG A 110 9.72 3.58 9.82
C ARG A 110 8.42 3.15 9.13
N ASP A 111 7.41 4.00 9.18
CA ASP A 111 6.00 3.72 8.88
C ASP A 111 5.66 3.46 7.38
N TYR A 112 6.60 3.61 6.43
CA TYR A 112 6.27 3.54 5.00
C TYR A 112 6.94 2.40 4.23
N ARG A 113 7.93 1.69 4.79
CA ARG A 113 8.66 0.67 4.03
C ARG A 113 7.80 -0.55 3.73
N LEU A 114 7.04 -1.02 4.72
CA LEU A 114 6.12 -2.15 4.54
C LEU A 114 4.92 -1.76 3.66
N ALA A 115 4.37 -0.55 3.83
CA ALA A 115 3.33 -0.03 2.93
C ALA A 115 3.83 0.04 1.48
N THR A 116 5.00 0.62 1.24
CA THR A 116 5.61 0.71 -0.10
C THR A 116 5.76 -0.67 -0.71
N LEU A 117 6.29 -1.63 0.05
CA LEU A 117 6.45 -3.01 -0.38
C LEU A 117 5.11 -3.64 -0.77
N LEU A 118 4.07 -3.52 0.06
CA LEU A 118 2.74 -4.07 -0.25
C LEU A 118 2.16 -3.47 -1.53
N TYR A 119 2.32 -2.17 -1.75
CA TYR A 119 1.86 -1.49 -2.97
C TYR A 119 2.63 -2.00 -4.19
N GLU A 120 3.95 -2.05 -4.11
CA GLU A 120 4.81 -2.56 -5.18
C GLU A 120 4.49 -4.02 -5.50
N THR A 121 4.35 -4.88 -4.50
CA THR A 121 4.03 -6.30 -4.69
C THR A 121 2.69 -6.47 -5.42
N LEU A 122 1.64 -5.72 -5.05
CA LEU A 122 0.35 -5.77 -5.76
C LEU A 122 0.49 -5.33 -7.23
N VAL A 123 1.17 -4.21 -7.47
CA VAL A 123 1.32 -3.66 -8.82
C VAL A 123 2.19 -4.56 -9.69
N VAL A 124 3.30 -5.06 -9.16
CA VAL A 124 4.31 -5.78 -9.94
C VAL A 124 3.94 -7.26 -10.07
N LYS A 125 3.67 -7.95 -8.95
CA LYS A 125 3.46 -9.41 -8.94
C LYS A 125 2.05 -9.81 -9.35
N LYS A 126 1.05 -8.98 -9.02
CA LYS A 126 -0.36 -9.23 -9.40
C LYS A 126 -0.83 -8.40 -10.58
N ASN A 127 0.02 -7.52 -11.13
CA ASN A 127 -0.27 -6.68 -12.29
C ASN A 127 -1.53 -5.79 -12.09
N LEU A 128 -1.79 -5.37 -10.85
CA LEU A 128 -2.95 -4.58 -10.48
C LEU A 128 -2.67 -3.08 -10.64
N THR A 129 -3.72 -2.30 -10.89
CA THR A 129 -3.66 -0.84 -10.83
C THR A 129 -4.14 -0.38 -9.46
N LEU A 130 -3.32 0.39 -8.76
CA LEU A 130 -3.70 0.98 -7.46
C LEU A 130 -4.12 2.44 -7.64
N MET A 131 -5.17 2.83 -6.94
CA MET A 131 -5.69 4.20 -6.91
C MET A 131 -5.67 4.74 -5.47
N SER A 132 -5.17 5.96 -5.29
CA SER A 132 -5.21 6.64 -4.00
C SER A 132 -6.65 6.94 -3.58
N ASP A 133 -6.86 7.12 -2.27
CA ASP A 133 -8.06 7.78 -1.78
C ASP A 133 -8.06 9.28 -2.19
N ASN A 134 -9.22 9.92 -2.06
CA ASN A 134 -9.38 11.37 -2.24
C ASN A 134 -8.88 12.17 -1.02
N ASP A 135 -8.44 11.46 0.02
CA ASP A 135 -8.11 11.98 1.33
C ASP A 135 -6.60 12.35 1.39
N HIS A 136 -6.31 13.60 1.04
CA HIS A 136 -4.96 14.20 0.88
C HIS A 136 -4.17 14.44 2.19
N TYR A 137 -4.25 13.52 3.15
CA TYR A 137 -3.51 13.62 4.41
C TYR A 137 -1.99 13.50 4.20
N ALA A 138 -1.21 14.12 5.08
CA ALA A 138 0.26 14.22 4.97
C ALA A 138 0.96 12.87 4.77
N GLY A 139 0.58 11.82 5.52
CA GLY A 139 1.21 10.50 5.40
C GLY A 139 0.93 9.82 4.07
N GLY A 140 -0.31 9.90 3.56
CA GLY A 140 -0.64 9.40 2.22
C GLY A 140 0.17 10.11 1.13
N ARG A 141 0.29 11.45 1.21
CA ARG A 141 1.11 12.25 0.27
C ARG A 141 2.56 11.80 0.27
N ALA A 142 3.16 11.63 1.45
CA ALA A 142 4.54 11.17 1.59
C ALA A 142 4.76 9.77 0.99
N LEU A 143 3.84 8.82 1.25
CA LEU A 143 3.90 7.47 0.69
C LEU A 143 3.84 7.49 -0.84
N TRP A 144 2.87 8.20 -1.43
CA TRP A 144 2.70 8.26 -2.89
C TRP A 144 3.87 8.96 -3.59
N LYS A 145 4.39 10.03 -2.98
CA LYS A 145 5.60 10.69 -3.46
C LYS A 145 6.81 9.76 -3.43
N ARG A 146 6.97 9.00 -2.36
CA ARG A 146 8.04 8.00 -2.23
C ARG A 146 7.91 6.89 -3.27
N LEU A 147 6.72 6.34 -3.46
CA LEU A 147 6.44 5.34 -4.51
C LEU A 147 6.83 5.86 -5.89
N ALA A 148 6.50 7.13 -6.19
CA ALA A 148 6.84 7.78 -7.46
C ALA A 148 8.36 7.96 -7.68
N GLN A 149 9.10 8.19 -6.60
CA GLN A 149 10.54 8.47 -6.59
C GLN A 149 11.41 7.22 -6.56
N ASP A 150 11.12 6.30 -5.63
CA ASP A 150 12.02 5.21 -5.26
C ASP A 150 11.75 3.93 -6.07
N SER A 151 10.52 3.74 -6.54
CA SER A 151 10.14 2.48 -7.17
C SER A 151 10.61 2.35 -8.61
N THR A 152 11.15 1.18 -8.93
CA THR A 152 11.54 0.79 -10.30
C THR A 152 10.47 -0.05 -11.00
N GLY A 153 9.59 -0.71 -10.23
CA GLY A 153 8.56 -1.62 -10.74
C GLY A 153 7.21 -0.97 -11.05
N LEU A 154 6.97 0.25 -10.55
CA LEU A 154 5.74 0.99 -10.82
C LEU A 154 6.00 2.38 -11.38
N VAL A 155 4.97 2.91 -12.02
CA VAL A 155 4.89 4.28 -12.51
C VAL A 155 3.64 4.92 -11.93
N VAL A 156 3.78 6.13 -11.40
CA VAL A 156 2.67 6.90 -10.83
C VAL A 156 2.19 7.96 -11.80
N PHE A 157 0.88 8.14 -11.89
CA PHE A 157 0.21 9.18 -12.68
C PHE A 157 -0.80 9.93 -11.82
N VAL A 158 -1.15 11.14 -12.23
CA VAL A 158 -2.18 11.96 -11.59
C VAL A 158 -3.42 11.98 -12.49
N LEU A 159 -4.58 11.62 -11.93
CA LEU A 159 -5.86 11.52 -12.62
C LEU A 159 -6.89 12.44 -11.95
N ASP A 160 -7.55 13.28 -12.73
CA ASP A 160 -8.78 13.97 -12.31
C ASP A 160 -9.95 13.03 -12.61
N THR A 161 -10.56 12.46 -11.57
CA THR A 161 -11.62 11.44 -11.70
C THR A 161 -12.95 12.01 -12.20
N GLU A 162 -13.20 13.31 -12.02
CA GLU A 162 -14.40 13.97 -12.56
C GLU A 162 -14.26 14.21 -14.06
N LYS A 163 -13.08 14.63 -14.52
CA LYS A 163 -12.81 14.84 -15.95
C LYS A 163 -12.47 13.55 -16.69
N GLY A 164 -12.05 12.50 -15.97
CA GLY A 164 -11.53 11.27 -16.56
C GLY A 164 -10.24 11.48 -17.35
N GLN A 165 -9.42 12.47 -16.96
CA GLN A 165 -8.22 12.88 -17.69
C GLN A 165 -6.98 12.84 -16.78
N PHE A 166 -5.87 12.35 -17.33
CA PHE A 166 -4.58 12.40 -16.67
C PHE A 166 -3.96 13.80 -16.79
N TYR A 167 -3.19 14.22 -15.79
CA TYR A 167 -2.40 15.45 -15.86
C TYR A 167 -1.44 15.39 -17.07
N PRO A 168 -1.29 16.48 -17.85
CA PRO A 168 -1.75 17.87 -17.61
C PRO A 168 -3.17 18.22 -18.09
N TYR A 169 -4.03 17.22 -18.32
CA TYR A 169 -5.44 17.36 -18.73
C TYR A 169 -5.65 17.86 -20.16
N ASP A 170 -4.67 17.64 -21.03
CA ASP A 170 -4.70 17.96 -22.46
C ASP A 170 -4.87 16.71 -23.35
N GLY A 171 -5.16 15.55 -22.74
CA GLY A 171 -5.23 14.25 -23.41
C GLY A 171 -3.89 13.50 -23.42
N THR A 172 -2.80 14.11 -22.98
CA THR A 172 -1.54 13.42 -22.70
C THR A 172 -1.53 12.86 -21.27
N LYS A 173 -0.50 12.07 -20.96
CA LYS A 173 -0.34 11.41 -19.65
C LYS A 173 1.10 11.55 -19.20
N MET A 174 1.33 12.35 -18.15
CA MET A 174 2.66 12.61 -17.58
C MET A 174 2.93 11.75 -16.35
N ARG A 175 4.11 11.11 -16.29
CA ARG A 175 4.58 10.41 -15.09
C ARG A 175 4.81 11.42 -13.96
N TYR A 176 4.30 11.11 -12.77
CA TYR A 176 4.70 11.74 -11.53
C TYR A 176 5.95 11.04 -10.97
N ASP A 177 6.95 11.82 -10.60
CA ASP A 177 8.23 11.40 -10.01
C ASP A 177 8.51 12.13 -8.68
N GLY A 178 7.48 12.74 -8.08
CA GLY A 178 7.62 13.55 -6.88
C GLY A 178 8.04 15.00 -7.11
N ILE A 179 8.35 15.42 -8.35
CA ILE A 179 8.87 16.77 -8.65
C ILE A 179 8.23 17.37 -9.92
N SER A 180 8.11 16.60 -10.99
CA SER A 180 7.64 17.00 -12.32
C SER A 180 6.25 17.64 -12.35
N ILE A 181 5.35 17.20 -11.46
CA ILE A 181 4.01 17.78 -11.31
C ILE A 181 4.00 18.60 -10.00
N PRO A 182 3.62 19.89 -10.05
CA PRO A 182 3.56 20.71 -8.85
C PRO A 182 2.63 20.12 -7.79
N GLU A 183 3.11 20.04 -6.55
CA GLU A 183 2.32 19.54 -5.41
C GLU A 183 0.98 20.29 -5.24
N SER A 184 0.95 21.58 -5.60
CA SER A 184 -0.25 22.42 -5.60
C SER A 184 -1.28 22.07 -6.68
N ALA A 185 -0.92 21.27 -7.69
CA ALA A 185 -1.83 20.76 -8.71
C ALA A 185 -2.43 19.40 -8.35
N ILE A 186 -1.90 18.75 -7.31
CA ILE A 186 -2.31 17.40 -6.87
C ILE A 186 -3.10 17.50 -5.58
N TRP A 187 -2.59 18.24 -4.60
CA TRP A 187 -3.10 18.19 -3.23
C TRP A 187 -3.98 19.38 -2.88
N SER A 188 -4.94 19.12 -2.01
CA SER A 188 -5.66 20.16 -1.28
C SER A 188 -5.17 20.21 0.16
N HIS A 189 -5.06 21.42 0.70
CA HIS A 189 -4.72 21.63 2.10
C HIS A 189 -6.02 21.90 2.87
N HIS A 190 -6.34 21.09 3.86
CA HIS A 190 -7.54 21.29 4.67
C HIS A 190 -7.64 22.76 5.15
N PRO A 191 -8.81 23.42 5.03
CA PRO A 191 -10.13 22.86 4.68
C PRO A 191 -10.45 22.85 3.17
N ASP A 192 -9.50 23.26 2.32
CA ASP A 192 -9.69 23.30 0.88
C ASP A 192 -9.94 21.89 0.31
N LYS A 193 -10.81 21.83 -0.70
CA LYS A 193 -11.20 20.61 -1.43
C LYS A 193 -11.12 20.80 -2.95
N VAL A 194 -10.46 21.84 -3.45
CA VAL A 194 -10.32 22.13 -4.89
C VAL A 194 -9.84 20.93 -5.70
N HIS A 195 -8.93 20.12 -5.16
CA HIS A 195 -8.37 18.93 -5.81
C HIS A 195 -8.98 17.63 -5.29
N TRP A 196 -10.15 17.68 -4.61
CA TRP A 196 -10.83 16.47 -4.16
C TRP A 196 -10.98 15.37 -5.22
N PRO A 197 -11.30 15.65 -6.50
CA PRO A 197 -11.41 14.59 -7.51
C PRO A 197 -10.06 14.08 -8.04
N VAL A 198 -8.94 14.69 -7.64
CA VAL A 198 -7.60 14.30 -8.08
C VAL A 198 -7.13 13.12 -7.25
N VAL A 199 -6.67 12.07 -7.93
CA VAL A 199 -6.13 10.85 -7.32
C VAL A 199 -4.83 10.45 -8.01
N LEU A 200 -4.01 9.65 -7.34
CA LEU A 200 -2.83 9.03 -7.93
C LEU A 200 -3.11 7.60 -8.35
N ILE A 201 -2.52 7.21 -9.48
CA ILE A 201 -2.65 5.91 -10.09
C ILE A 201 -1.28 5.28 -10.22
N ALA A 202 -1.03 4.16 -9.53
CA ALA A 202 0.17 3.35 -9.71
C ALA A 202 -0.11 2.18 -10.66
N GLN A 203 0.78 1.99 -11.64
CA GLN A 203 0.69 0.93 -12.65
C GLN A 203 2.05 0.27 -12.84
N ASN A 204 2.04 -0.99 -13.28
CA ASN A 204 3.26 -1.76 -13.54
C ASN A 204 4.05 -1.14 -14.71
N SER A 205 5.34 -0.87 -14.48
CA SER A 205 6.21 -0.24 -15.48
C SER A 205 6.42 -1.11 -16.73
N GLU A 206 6.53 -2.43 -16.58
CA GLU A 206 6.69 -3.38 -17.69
C GLU A 206 5.41 -3.49 -18.55
N ARG A 207 4.23 -3.43 -17.91
CA ARG A 207 2.94 -3.41 -18.64
C ARG A 207 2.84 -2.16 -19.53
N LEU A 208 3.36 -1.02 -19.08
CA LEU A 208 3.32 0.23 -19.84
C LEU A 208 4.31 0.25 -21.01
N SER A 209 5.51 -0.32 -20.81
CA SER A 209 6.51 -0.39 -21.87
C SER A 209 6.07 -1.29 -23.01
N THR A 210 5.42 -2.43 -22.71
CA THR A 210 4.89 -3.35 -23.72
C THR A 210 3.72 -2.77 -24.53
N LEU A 211 2.91 -1.89 -23.93
CA LEU A 211 1.83 -1.19 -24.63
C LEU A 211 2.33 -0.05 -25.53
N SER A 212 3.51 0.51 -25.27
CA SER A 212 4.09 1.61 -26.05
C SER A 212 4.85 1.16 -27.31
N VAL A 213 5.00 -0.16 -27.51
CA VAL A 213 5.73 -0.77 -28.64
C VAL A 213 4.76 -1.29 -29.73
N ARG A 214 3.45 -1.05 -29.59
CA ARG A 214 2.42 -1.37 -30.59
C ARG A 214 1.90 -0.11 -31.28
#